data_AF-A0A914TFL0-F1
#
_entry.id   AF-A0A914TFL0-F1
#
_cell.length_a   1.000
_cell.length_b   1.000
_cell.length_c   1.000
_cell.angle_alpha   90.00
_cell.angle_beta   90.00
_cell.angle_gamma   90.00
#
_symmetry.space_group_name_H-M   'P 1'
#
loop_
_entity.id
_entity.type
_entity.pdbx_description
1 polymer ?
#
loop_
_entity_poly.entity_id
_entity_poly.type
_entity_poly.pdbx_seq_one_letter_code
_entity_poly.pdbx_strand_id
1 'polypeptide(L)'
;MTGNGLNDRLLLLTTERKNILNEIILDVNKSINRAKVYEKDLDRLNNDYWWALAFFLAHKEDIHVTSAVIQECLRWRKCTNVYDLSGAKNIDLTFMKFMIHCFKYFYPGCLAEILLYGIPTRMHASVRVFQQLLANYEFPMAHEITEKHQIHAFIRDFELPETMNGT
;
A
#
# COMPACT_ATOMS: atom_id res chain seq x y z
N MET A 1 -4.59 24.51 -3.61
CA MET A 1 -3.32 24.04 -4.22
C MET A 1 -3.32 22.52 -4.17
N THR A 2 -3.81 21.89 -5.23
CA THR A 2 -3.94 20.43 -5.37
C THR A 2 -2.66 19.89 -5.99
N GLY A 3 -1.66 19.61 -5.15
CA GLY A 3 -0.47 18.86 -5.55
C GLY A 3 -0.70 17.39 -5.22
N ASN A 4 -0.73 16.54 -6.23
CA ASN A 4 -0.53 15.11 -6.04
C ASN A 4 0.88 14.94 -5.43
N GLY A 5 1.00 14.94 -4.10
CA GLY A 5 2.29 14.88 -3.42
C GLY A 5 3.14 13.65 -3.80
N LEU A 6 2.53 12.64 -4.42
CA LEU A 6 3.19 11.48 -5.02
C LEU A 6 3.78 11.76 -6.41
N ASN A 7 3.09 12.53 -7.26
CA ASN A 7 3.62 12.99 -8.56
C ASN A 7 4.74 14.02 -8.35
N ASP A 8 4.63 14.85 -7.30
CA ASP A 8 5.68 15.81 -6.94
C ASP A 8 6.96 15.11 -6.46
N ARG A 9 6.85 13.94 -5.80
CA ARG A 9 8.00 13.09 -5.43
C ARG A 9 8.67 12.44 -6.64
N LEU A 10 7.91 12.06 -7.66
CA LEU A 10 8.43 11.54 -8.94
C LEU A 10 9.15 12.63 -9.75
N LEU A 11 8.70 13.88 -9.68
CA LEU A 11 9.35 15.03 -10.34
C LEU A 11 10.73 15.34 -9.75
N LEU A 12 11.00 14.91 -8.51
CA LEU A 12 12.27 15.07 -7.81
C LEU A 12 13.20 13.85 -7.93
N LEU A 13 12.82 12.82 -8.70
CA LEU A 13 13.70 11.66 -8.94
C LEU A 13 14.94 12.10 -9.72
N THR A 14 16.10 12.00 -9.06
CA THR A 14 17.39 12.22 -9.71
C THR A 14 17.57 11.24 -10.86
N THR A 15 18.33 11.66 -11.87
CA THR A 15 18.71 10.80 -13.00
C THR A 15 19.36 9.50 -12.52
N GLU A 16 20.18 9.58 -11.48
CA GLU A 16 20.81 8.44 -10.81
C GLU A 16 19.77 7.44 -10.30
N ARG A 17 18.76 7.89 -9.54
CA ARG A 17 17.69 7.01 -9.07
C ARG A 17 16.91 6.37 -10.22
N LYS A 18 16.62 7.13 -11.28
CA LYS A 18 15.94 6.55 -12.46
C LYS A 18 16.77 5.44 -13.11
N ASN A 19 18.09 5.61 -13.20
CA ASN A 19 18.98 4.58 -13.75
C ASN A 19 18.97 3.31 -12.88
N ILE A 20 19.01 3.45 -11.55
CA ILE A 20 18.92 2.32 -10.62
C ILE A 20 17.57 1.59 -10.75
N LEU A 21 16.46 2.34 -10.82
CA LEU A 21 15.14 1.74 -11.00
C LEU A 21 15.03 0.99 -12.34
N ASN A 22 15.61 1.52 -13.41
CA ASN A 22 15.68 0.82 -14.69
C ASN A 22 16.48 -0.48 -14.60
N GLU A 23 17.58 -0.50 -13.85
CA GLU A 23 18.36 -1.73 -13.61
C GLU A 23 17.51 -2.80 -12.90
N ILE A 24 16.80 -2.41 -11.84
CA ILE A 24 15.86 -3.30 -11.12
C ILE A 24 14.79 -3.84 -12.07
N ILE A 25 14.16 -2.96 -12.85
CA ILE A 25 13.09 -3.33 -13.79
C ILE A 25 13.63 -4.31 -14.85
N LEU A 26 14.83 -4.08 -15.38
CA LEU A 26 15.47 -4.97 -16.35
C LEU A 26 15.79 -6.34 -15.74
N ASP A 27 16.34 -6.38 -14.53
CA ASP A 27 16.65 -7.63 -13.81
C ASP A 27 15.39 -8.46 -13.55
N VAL A 28 14.31 -7.82 -13.08
CA VAL A 28 13.01 -8.47 -12.88
C VAL A 28 12.48 -9.01 -14.21
N ASN A 29 12.42 -8.22 -15.27
CA ASN A 29 11.89 -8.66 -16.56
C ASN A 29 12.68 -9.81 -17.20
N LYS A 30 14.00 -9.86 -16.96
CA LYS A 30 14.88 -10.90 -17.49
C LYS A 30 14.69 -12.24 -16.77
N SER A 31 14.43 -12.20 -15.46
CA SER A 31 14.39 -13.40 -14.61
C SER A 31 12.99 -13.93 -14.31
N ILE A 32 11.95 -13.08 -14.42
CA ILE A 32 10.58 -13.44 -14.05
C ILE A 32 9.98 -14.49 -15.01
N ASN A 33 9.35 -15.52 -14.45
CA ASN A 33 8.51 -16.43 -15.23
C ASN A 33 7.18 -15.75 -15.55
N ARG A 34 7.02 -15.26 -16.79
CA ARG A 34 5.81 -14.56 -17.27
C ARG A 34 4.52 -15.37 -17.10
N ALA A 35 4.58 -16.70 -17.17
CA ALA A 35 3.41 -17.55 -16.94
C ALA A 35 2.89 -17.48 -15.49
N LYS A 36 3.72 -17.07 -14.53
CA LYS A 36 3.38 -16.96 -13.10
C LYS A 36 3.02 -15.54 -12.63
N VAL A 37 2.92 -14.56 -13.53
CA VAL A 37 2.57 -13.17 -13.19
C VAL A 37 1.44 -12.63 -14.07
N TYR A 38 0.80 -11.53 -13.67
CA TYR A 38 -0.16 -10.83 -14.54
C TYR A 38 0.57 -9.85 -15.45
N GLU A 39 0.17 -9.78 -16.73
CA GLU A 39 0.78 -8.83 -17.67
C GLU A 39 0.59 -7.39 -17.22
N LYS A 40 -0.61 -7.04 -16.74
CA LYS A 40 -0.90 -5.69 -16.18
C LYS A 40 0.00 -5.29 -15.01
N ASP A 41 0.51 -6.24 -14.22
CA ASP A 41 1.45 -5.91 -13.15
C ASP A 41 2.86 -5.63 -13.71
N LEU A 42 3.26 -6.33 -14.78
CA LEU A 42 4.49 -6.02 -15.52
C LEU A 42 4.38 -4.67 -16.23
N ASP A 43 3.24 -4.38 -16.87
CA ASP A 43 2.98 -3.08 -17.48
C ASP A 43 3.09 -1.96 -16.45
N ARG A 44 2.53 -2.15 -15.25
CA ARG A 44 2.69 -1.20 -14.15
C ARG A 44 4.15 -1.04 -13.75
N LEU A 45 4.90 -2.13 -13.56
CA LEU A 45 6.32 -2.06 -13.20
C LEU A 45 7.15 -1.28 -14.22
N ASN A 46 6.86 -1.46 -15.50
CA ASN A 46 7.62 -0.86 -16.60
C ASN A 46 7.30 0.61 -16.83
N ASN A 47 6.09 1.05 -16.50
CA ASN A 47 5.60 2.39 -16.84
C ASN A 47 5.43 3.31 -15.61
N ASP A 48 5.43 2.77 -14.40
CA ASP A 48 5.25 3.53 -13.16
C ASP A 48 6.44 3.34 -12.21
N TYR A 49 7.41 4.25 -12.30
CA TYR A 49 8.59 4.27 -11.44
C TYR A 49 8.25 4.35 -9.96
N TRP A 50 7.10 4.93 -9.59
CA TRP A 50 6.73 5.02 -8.19
C TRP A 50 6.60 3.64 -7.56
N TRP A 51 6.09 2.67 -8.30
CA TRP A 51 5.90 1.33 -7.76
C TRP A 51 7.25 0.67 -7.44
N ALA A 52 8.20 0.68 -8.38
CA ALA A 52 9.56 0.17 -8.15
C ALA A 52 10.30 0.96 -7.05
N LEU A 53 10.16 2.28 -7.04
CA LEU A 53 10.76 3.15 -6.03
C LEU A 53 10.24 2.83 -4.62
N ALA A 54 8.96 2.53 -4.47
CA ALA A 54 8.38 2.21 -3.17
C ALA A 54 9.00 0.93 -2.58
N PHE A 55 9.24 -0.10 -3.40
CA PHE A 55 9.98 -1.28 -2.96
C PHE A 55 11.43 -0.95 -2.64
N PHE A 56 12.10 -0.17 -3.49
CA PHE A 56 13.48 0.22 -3.31
C PHE A 56 13.71 0.94 -1.97
N LEU A 57 12.86 1.92 -1.65
CA LEU A 57 12.93 2.65 -0.39
C LEU A 57 12.59 1.75 0.81
N ALA A 58 11.60 0.86 0.69
CA ALA A 58 11.23 -0.06 1.77
C ALA A 58 12.33 -1.09 2.09
N HIS A 59 13.20 -1.39 1.12
CA HIS A 59 14.29 -2.35 1.27
C HIS A 59 15.66 -1.67 1.35
N LYS A 60 15.68 -0.44 1.92
CA LYS A 60 16.90 0.31 2.25
C LYS A 60 17.83 0.52 1.05
N GLU A 61 17.24 0.75 -0.12
CA GLU A 61 17.97 1.04 -1.35
C GLU A 61 18.89 -0.11 -1.81
N ASP A 62 18.59 -1.36 -1.43
CA ASP A 62 19.29 -2.55 -1.94
C ASP A 62 18.65 -3.07 -3.23
N ILE A 63 19.39 -3.01 -4.34
CA ILE A 63 18.94 -3.38 -5.69
C ILE A 63 18.52 -4.85 -5.75
N HIS A 64 19.36 -5.76 -5.27
CA HIS A 64 19.15 -7.20 -5.41
C HIS A 64 17.99 -7.69 -4.56
N VAL A 65 17.91 -7.21 -3.31
CA VAL A 65 16.78 -7.50 -2.42
C VAL A 65 15.49 -6.95 -3.02
N THR A 66 15.52 -5.72 -3.54
CA THR A 66 14.35 -5.10 -4.18
C THR A 66 13.86 -5.90 -5.37
N SER A 67 14.74 -6.29 -6.29
CA SER A 67 14.39 -7.15 -7.43
C SER A 67 13.75 -8.46 -6.98
N ALA A 68 14.36 -9.14 -6.00
CA ALA A 68 13.84 -10.42 -5.49
C ALA A 68 12.44 -10.27 -4.86
N VAL A 69 12.22 -9.21 -4.07
CA VAL A 69 10.93 -8.95 -3.43
C VAL A 69 9.85 -8.55 -4.45
N ILE A 70 10.19 -7.75 -5.46
CA ILE A 70 9.25 -7.43 -6.55
C ILE A 70 8.83 -8.71 -7.27
N GLN A 71 9.77 -9.61 -7.56
CA GLN A 71 9.45 -10.88 -8.20
C GLN A 71 8.53 -11.76 -7.35
N GLU A 72 8.78 -11.87 -6.04
CA GLU A 72 7.88 -12.59 -5.13
C GLU A 72 6.50 -11.92 -5.06
N CYS A 73 6.45 -10.59 -4.99
CA CYS A 73 5.21 -9.84 -5.03
C CYS A 73 4.38 -10.17 -6.28
N LEU A 74 4.99 -10.10 -7.47
CA LEU A 74 4.31 -10.39 -8.73
C LEU A 74 3.77 -11.83 -8.79
N ARG A 75 4.55 -12.80 -8.32
CA ARG A 75 4.12 -14.21 -8.24
C ARG A 75 2.96 -14.38 -7.27
N TRP A 76 3.09 -13.81 -6.09
CA TRP A 76 2.10 -13.90 -5.03
C TRP A 76 0.77 -13.30 -5.50
N ARG A 77 0.79 -12.13 -6.14
CA ARG A 77 -0.39 -11.45 -6.67
C ARG A 77 -1.21 -12.34 -7.62
N LYS A 78 -0.53 -13.09 -8.50
CA LYS A 78 -1.20 -14.05 -9.38
C LYS A 78 -1.71 -15.27 -8.64
N CYS A 79 -0.89 -15.84 -7.75
CA CYS A 79 -1.24 -17.03 -6.98
C CYS A 79 -2.47 -16.80 -6.09
N THR A 80 -2.58 -15.63 -5.47
CA THR A 80 -3.70 -15.25 -4.61
C THR A 80 -4.85 -14.59 -5.35
N ASN A 81 -4.74 -14.47 -6.68
CA ASN A 81 -5.75 -13.86 -7.55
C ASN A 81 -6.23 -12.49 -7.05
N VAL A 82 -5.30 -11.58 -6.72
CA VAL A 82 -5.60 -10.28 -6.08
C VAL A 82 -6.59 -9.39 -6.84
N TYR A 83 -6.83 -9.67 -8.11
CA TYR A 83 -7.80 -8.95 -8.94
C TYR A 83 -9.24 -9.46 -8.80
N ASP A 84 -9.43 -10.58 -8.11
CA ASP A 84 -10.73 -11.12 -7.76
C ASP A 84 -10.74 -11.47 -6.27
N LEU A 85 -11.13 -10.48 -5.49
CA LEU A 85 -11.32 -10.59 -4.05
C LEU A 85 -12.77 -10.95 -3.69
N SER A 86 -13.58 -11.43 -4.63
CA SER A 86 -15.00 -11.76 -4.38
C SER A 86 -15.19 -12.84 -3.30
N GLY A 87 -14.14 -13.62 -3.01
CA GLY A 87 -14.08 -14.58 -1.90
C GLY A 87 -13.89 -13.97 -0.51
N ALA A 88 -13.48 -12.70 -0.39
CA ALA A 88 -13.26 -12.01 0.88
C ALA A 88 -14.57 -11.46 1.48
N LYS A 89 -15.57 -12.34 1.65
CA LYS A 89 -16.92 -11.94 2.10
C LYS A 89 -16.99 -11.51 3.57
N ASN A 90 -16.03 -11.93 4.40
CA ASN A 90 -15.95 -11.58 5.81
C ASN A 90 -14.55 -11.05 6.16
N ILE A 91 -14.49 -9.89 6.80
CA ILE A 91 -13.25 -9.31 7.34
C ILE A 91 -13.05 -9.90 8.74
N ASP A 92 -12.42 -11.07 8.81
CA ASP A 92 -11.98 -11.66 10.08
C ASP A 92 -10.53 -11.25 10.41
N LEU A 93 -10.02 -11.69 11.55
CA LEU A 93 -8.64 -11.40 11.97
C LEU A 93 -7.61 -11.99 11.00
N THR A 94 -7.93 -13.11 10.34
CA THR A 94 -7.07 -13.75 9.34
C THR A 94 -6.93 -12.85 8.12
N PHE A 95 -8.05 -12.33 7.62
CA PHE A 95 -8.09 -11.40 6.51
C PHE A 95 -7.40 -10.07 6.84
N MET A 96 -7.58 -9.53 8.06
CA MET A 96 -6.86 -8.32 8.49
C MET A 96 -5.34 -8.54 8.52
N LYS A 97 -4.86 -9.67 9.07
CA LYS A 97 -3.44 -10.05 9.05
C LYS A 97 -2.90 -10.14 7.63
N PHE A 98 -3.67 -10.77 6.75
CA PHE A 98 -3.37 -10.85 5.32
C PHE A 98 -3.22 -9.45 4.71
N MET A 99 -4.20 -8.56 4.91
CA MET A 99 -4.16 -7.20 4.36
C MET A 99 -2.96 -6.39 4.87
N ILE A 100 -2.68 -6.42 6.17
CA ILE A 100 -1.52 -5.72 6.75
C ILE A 100 -0.20 -6.27 6.19
N HIS A 101 -0.10 -7.60 6.07
CA HIS A 101 1.05 -8.24 5.44
C HIS A 101 1.21 -7.79 3.97
N CYS A 102 0.10 -7.67 3.23
CA CYS A 102 0.12 -7.15 1.87
C CYS A 102 0.63 -5.72 1.79
N PHE A 103 0.13 -4.83 2.63
CA PHE A 103 0.62 -3.46 2.68
C PHE A 103 2.11 -3.40 3.03
N LYS A 104 2.62 -4.32 3.86
CA LYS A 104 4.02 -4.30 4.27
C LYS A 104 4.95 -4.71 3.14
N TYR A 105 4.64 -5.85 2.53
CA TYR A 105 5.58 -6.57 1.68
C TYR A 105 5.27 -6.44 0.20
N PHE A 106 4.03 -6.14 -0.18
CA PHE A 106 3.57 -6.15 -1.58
C PHE A 106 3.06 -4.78 -2.07
N TYR A 107 2.78 -3.86 -1.15
CA TYR A 107 2.38 -2.48 -1.44
C TYR A 107 3.11 -1.49 -0.51
N PRO A 108 4.45 -1.54 -0.44
CA PRO A 108 5.20 -0.63 0.42
C PRO A 108 4.89 0.83 0.05
N GLY A 109 4.88 1.71 1.04
CA GLY A 109 4.65 3.15 0.84
C GLY A 109 3.25 3.55 0.36
N CYS A 110 2.32 2.60 0.21
CA CYS A 110 0.95 2.86 -0.25
C CYS A 110 0.01 3.30 0.88
N LEU A 111 0.31 2.93 2.13
CA LEU A 111 -0.52 3.22 3.29
C LEU A 111 0.16 4.29 4.15
N ALA A 112 -0.40 5.50 4.14
CA ALA A 112 0.11 6.62 4.93
C ALA A 112 -0.49 6.63 6.34
N GLU A 113 -1.82 6.65 6.42
CA GLU A 113 -2.57 6.71 7.68
C GLU A 113 -3.82 5.84 7.60
N ILE A 114 -4.27 5.31 8.75
CA ILE A 114 -5.51 4.54 8.88
C ILE A 114 -6.46 5.34 9.77
N LEU A 115 -7.64 5.66 9.27
CA LEU A 115 -8.68 6.37 10.01
C LEU A 115 -9.82 5.40 10.36
N LEU A 116 -10.12 5.26 11.65
CA LEU A 116 -11.21 4.43 12.15
C LEU A 116 -12.39 5.34 12.52
N TYR A 117 -13.28 5.56 11.56
CA TYR A 117 -14.44 6.45 11.72
C TYR A 117 -15.71 5.68 12.10
N GLY A 118 -16.46 6.23 13.07
CA GLY A 118 -17.80 5.72 13.41
C GLY A 118 -17.81 4.34 14.07
N ILE A 119 -16.69 3.94 14.69
CA ILE A 119 -16.60 2.67 15.40
C ILE A 119 -17.53 2.69 16.62
N PRO A 120 -18.46 1.72 16.76
CA PRO A 120 -19.30 1.61 17.95
C PRO A 120 -18.44 1.38 19.20
N THR A 121 -18.79 2.00 20.33
CA THR A 121 -18.04 1.87 21.59
C THR A 121 -17.84 0.42 22.05
N ARG A 122 -18.82 -0.45 21.77
CA ARG A 122 -18.73 -1.91 22.02
C ARG A 122 -17.58 -2.61 21.27
N MET A 123 -16.97 -1.96 20.28
CA MET A 123 -15.86 -2.49 19.47
C MET A 123 -14.49 -1.92 19.87
N HIS A 124 -14.38 -1.12 20.95
CA HIS A 124 -13.07 -0.60 21.40
C HIS A 124 -12.05 -1.72 21.68
N ALA A 125 -12.50 -2.89 22.16
CA ALA A 125 -11.61 -4.05 22.32
C ALA A 125 -11.04 -4.52 20.97
N SER A 126 -11.85 -4.54 19.91
CA SER A 126 -11.42 -4.87 18.56
C SER A 126 -10.42 -3.85 18.00
N VAL A 127 -10.63 -2.55 18.29
CA VAL A 127 -9.69 -1.49 17.94
C VAL A 127 -8.34 -1.70 18.62
N ARG A 128 -8.32 -2.05 19.91
CA ARG A 128 -7.07 -2.37 20.63
C ARG A 128 -6.34 -3.56 20.03
N VAL A 129 -7.06 -4.64 19.67
CA VAL A 129 -6.46 -5.79 18.99
C VAL A 129 -5.88 -5.39 17.63
N PHE A 130 -6.59 -4.56 16.87
CA PHE A 130 -6.13 -4.06 15.58
C PHE A 130 -4.90 -3.16 15.72
N GLN A 131 -4.86 -2.25 16.69
CA GLN A 131 -3.69 -1.41 16.98
C GLN A 131 -2.47 -2.24 17.40
N GLN A 132 -2.66 -3.25 18.25
CA GLN A 132 -1.59 -4.19 18.60
C GLN A 132 -1.09 -4.96 17.37
N LEU A 133 -2.01 -5.36 16.49
CA LEU A 133 -1.65 -6.02 15.25
C LEU A 133 -0.81 -5.11 14.34
N LEU A 134 -1.20 -3.84 14.17
CA LEU A 134 -0.40 -2.86 13.42
C LEU A 134 0.99 -2.67 14.04
N ALA A 135 1.08 -2.57 15.36
CA ALA A 135 2.35 -2.41 16.08
C ALA A 135 3.31 -3.59 15.83
N ASN A 136 2.78 -4.83 15.86
CA ASN A 136 3.58 -6.03 15.59
C ASN A 136 4.13 -6.07 14.15
N TYR A 137 3.47 -5.38 13.22
CA TYR A 137 3.93 -5.24 11.84
C TYR A 137 4.67 -3.92 11.60
N GLU A 138 4.95 -3.14 12.65
CA GLU A 138 5.63 -1.83 12.56
C GLU A 138 4.90 -0.84 11.64
N PHE A 139 3.57 -0.92 11.57
CA PHE A 139 2.73 0.04 10.84
C PHE A 139 2.44 1.29 11.68
N PRO A 140 2.12 2.42 11.01
CA PRO A 140 1.50 3.56 11.66
C PRO A 140 0.25 3.14 12.46
N MET A 141 0.10 3.73 13.64
CA MET A 141 -1.11 3.50 14.45
C MET A 141 -2.33 4.08 13.74
N ALA A 142 -3.46 3.38 13.88
CA ALA A 142 -4.73 3.89 13.37
C ALA A 142 -5.27 4.99 14.30
N HIS A 143 -5.80 6.06 13.70
CA HIS A 143 -6.45 7.17 14.39
C HIS A 143 -7.94 6.85 14.58
N GLU A 144 -8.37 6.73 15.83
CA GLU A 144 -9.79 6.56 16.15
C GLU A 144 -10.49 7.92 16.11
N ILE A 145 -11.51 8.03 15.26
CA ILE A 145 -12.31 9.24 15.09
C ILE A 145 -13.63 9.02 15.84
N THR A 146 -13.68 9.52 17.07
CA THR A 146 -14.84 9.38 17.95
C THR A 146 -15.88 10.46 17.68
N GLU A 147 -15.44 11.65 17.31
CA GLU A 147 -16.31 12.78 16.99
C GLU A 147 -16.22 13.13 15.51
N LYS A 148 -17.38 13.38 14.89
CA LYS A 148 -17.46 13.65 13.44
C LYS A 148 -16.55 14.78 13.00
N HIS A 149 -16.36 15.81 13.83
CA HIS A 149 -15.58 16.99 13.47
C HIS A 149 -14.07 16.70 13.36
N GLN A 150 -13.55 15.64 13.99
CA GLN A 150 -12.12 15.33 14.01
C GLN A 150 -11.62 14.83 12.64
N ILE A 151 -12.51 14.31 11.78
CA ILE A 151 -12.13 13.84 10.43
C ILE A 151 -11.60 14.97 9.53
N HIS A 152 -12.05 16.20 9.77
CA HIS A 152 -11.65 17.37 8.99
C HIS A 152 -10.19 17.78 9.21
N ALA A 153 -9.56 17.27 10.28
CA ALA A 153 -8.12 17.41 10.47
C ALA A 153 -7.30 16.56 9.48
N PHE A 154 -7.92 15.53 8.89
CA PHE A 154 -7.26 14.57 8.00
C PHE A 154 -7.74 14.68 6.55
N ILE A 155 -9.03 14.96 6.33
CA ILE A 155 -9.65 15.00 5.00
C ILE A 155 -10.43 16.30 4.83
N ARG A 156 -10.29 16.96 3.67
CA ARG A 156 -10.99 18.22 3.37
C ARG A 156 -12.48 18.00 3.14
N ASP A 157 -13.28 19.00 3.50
CA ASP A 157 -14.76 18.91 3.49
C ASP A 157 -15.34 18.50 2.14
N PHE A 158 -14.82 19.06 1.04
CA PHE A 158 -15.29 18.74 -0.31
C PHE A 158 -14.85 17.36 -0.82
N GLU A 159 -13.97 16.67 -0.10
CA GLU A 159 -13.54 15.29 -0.41
C GLU A 159 -14.31 14.26 0.43
N LEU A 160 -15.08 14.72 1.42
CA LEU A 160 -15.89 13.86 2.27
C LEU A 160 -17.32 13.74 1.72
N PRO A 161 -17.95 12.56 1.84
CA PRO A 161 -19.39 12.43 1.61
C PRO A 161 -20.20 13.25 2.62
N GLU A 162 -21.39 13.72 2.23
CA GLU A 162 -22.35 14.40 3.14
C GLU A 162 -22.67 13.56 4.40
N THR A 163 -22.70 12.23 4.28
CA THR A 163 -22.93 11.31 5.41
C THR A 163 -21.84 11.38 6.49
N MET A 164 -20.66 11.87 6.13
CA MET A 164 -19.51 12.10 7.01
C MET A 164 -19.29 13.60 7.31
N ASN A 165 -20.30 14.45 7.07
CA ASN A 165 -20.27 15.91 7.19
C ASN A 165 -19.41 16.64 6.13
N GLY A 166 -19.25 16.09 4.94
CA GLY A 166 -18.66 16.81 3.81
C GLY A 166 -19.60 17.83 3.15
N THR A 167 -19.10 18.53 2.13
CA THR A 167 -19.78 19.60 1.37
C THR A 167 -19.79 19.36 -0.13
#